data_AF-A0AAJ0M053-F1
#
_entry.id   AF-A0AAJ0M053-F1
#
_cell.length_a   1.000
_cell.length_b   1.000
_cell.length_c   1.000
_cell.angle_alpha   90.00
_cell.angle_beta   90.00
_cell.angle_gamma   90.00
#
_symmetry.space_group_name_H-M   'P 1'
#
loop_
_entity.id
_entity.type
_entity.pdbx_description
1 polymer ?
#
loop_
_entity_poly.entity_id
_entity_poly.type
_entity_poly.pdbx_seq_one_letter_code
_entity_poly.pdbx_strand_id
1 'polypeptide(L)'
;MLSVSAFGVHRSQYQVVRQASPTKVPVTAAADPSFTAVSECHMHGSSVYCIGPDGEDVEVLVDGTEGSATPAPTTEDKPDERHCHFHAGVEHCVGGGSDSHESKRSCSRTDRDYNIPVRIGLLFAILVTSFVGVVIPIVLDPLLPARFGIIFVALKQFGTGVIISTAFVHLFTHSYLMFTNECLSLEYEGITAAIVMAGIFLSFAVDYVSHRLSKMAATTWGPGASYNGDFVTVMVLEAGIIFHSLLIGLALVVAGDSFFITLSIVIIFYQMFEGIALGSRIASIGRAMPRHGHHHHLTPSSEININSDSSGRFSILKATDEPTTTTARMMMALAFALVTPVGMAIGIGVLHRFNRNDPSTLIALGTLDALSAGILVWVGIVEMWARDWMYDGELVEAGAVVTWLAGFGLVAGMALMSFLGKWA
;
A
#
# COMPACT_ATOMS: atom_id res chain seq x y z
N MET A 1 -32.32 -41.94 -8.86
CA MET A 1 -33.48 -41.80 -7.96
C MET A 1 -33.28 -42.73 -6.78
N LEU A 2 -32.77 -42.23 -5.66
CA LEU A 2 -32.62 -43.00 -4.43
C LEU A 2 -33.02 -42.10 -3.25
N SER A 3 -33.83 -42.71 -2.38
CA SER A 3 -34.69 -42.10 -1.38
C SER A 3 -33.95 -41.74 -0.10
N VAL A 4 -34.42 -40.68 0.55
CA VAL A 4 -34.07 -40.23 1.90
C VAL A 4 -34.49 -41.28 2.94
N SER A 5 -33.64 -41.56 3.93
CA SER A 5 -34.06 -42.07 5.25
C SER A 5 -33.00 -41.79 6.31
N ALA A 6 -33.49 -41.53 7.53
CA ALA A 6 -32.89 -40.77 8.61
C ALA A 6 -31.80 -41.49 9.44
N PHE A 7 -30.87 -40.70 10.00
CA PHE A 7 -30.06 -40.97 11.18
C PHE A 7 -30.18 -39.70 12.05
N GLY A 8 -30.71 -39.68 13.27
CA GLY A 8 -30.31 -40.49 14.42
C GLY A 8 -29.54 -39.58 15.39
N VAL A 9 -30.25 -38.71 16.13
CA VAL A 9 -29.66 -37.75 17.07
C VAL A 9 -29.14 -38.48 18.31
N HIS A 10 -27.82 -38.56 18.48
CA HIS A 10 -27.19 -38.99 19.72
C HIS A 10 -26.99 -37.79 20.64
N ARG A 11 -27.71 -37.79 21.78
CA ARG A 11 -27.61 -36.78 22.84
C ARG A 11 -26.45 -37.15 23.77
N SER A 12 -25.26 -36.62 23.54
CA SER A 12 -24.19 -36.65 24.55
C SER A 12 -24.50 -35.65 25.65
N GLN A 13 -24.70 -36.14 26.88
CA GLN A 13 -24.73 -35.33 28.09
C GLN A 13 -23.31 -34.80 28.33
N TYR A 14 -23.10 -33.49 28.19
CA TYR A 14 -21.89 -32.83 28.68
C TYR A 14 -22.08 -32.52 30.17
N GLN A 15 -21.25 -33.12 31.02
CA GLN A 15 -21.10 -32.70 32.41
C GLN A 15 -20.38 -31.34 32.43
N VAL A 16 -21.00 -30.35 33.09
CA VAL A 16 -20.35 -29.08 33.41
C VAL A 16 -19.33 -29.35 34.52
N VAL A 17 -18.07 -29.55 34.16
CA VAL A 17 -16.95 -29.47 35.11
C VAL A 17 -16.69 -27.98 35.33
N ARG A 18 -16.91 -27.48 36.55
CA ARG A 18 -16.43 -26.14 36.95
C ARG A 18 -14.90 -26.19 36.93
N GLN A 19 -14.26 -25.60 35.92
CA GLN A 19 -12.83 -25.30 35.99
C GLN A 19 -12.60 -24.31 37.14
N ALA A 20 -11.60 -24.60 37.97
CA ALA A 20 -11.12 -23.70 39.01
C ALA A 20 -10.54 -22.43 38.36
N SER A 21 -10.70 -21.28 39.01
CA SER A 21 -10.11 -20.01 38.57
C SER A 21 -8.60 -20.15 38.32
N PRO A 22 -8.03 -19.55 37.25
CA PRO A 22 -6.60 -19.53 37.03
C PRO A 22 -5.89 -18.71 38.12
N THR A 23 -4.75 -19.22 38.59
CA THR A 23 -3.91 -18.61 39.61
C THR A 23 -3.16 -17.42 39.00
N LYS A 24 -3.39 -16.21 39.53
CA LYS A 24 -2.67 -15.00 39.11
C LYS A 24 -1.36 -14.91 39.89
N VAL A 25 -0.21 -14.79 39.20
CA VAL A 25 1.11 -14.65 39.84
C VAL A 25 1.72 -13.30 39.44
N PRO A 26 2.00 -12.41 40.41
CA PRO A 26 2.69 -11.16 40.15
C PRO A 26 4.20 -11.37 39.97
N VAL A 27 4.81 -10.65 39.02
CA VAL A 27 6.26 -10.62 38.84
C VAL A 27 6.86 -9.60 39.82
N THR A 28 7.06 -9.97 41.08
CA THR A 28 7.85 -9.14 42.00
C THR A 28 9.35 -9.40 41.80
N ALA A 29 10.10 -8.31 41.60
CA ALA A 29 11.55 -8.32 41.57
C ALA A 29 12.12 -8.65 42.96
N ALA A 30 12.35 -9.94 43.24
CA ALA A 30 13.51 -10.50 43.94
C ALA A 30 13.24 -11.93 44.46
N ALA A 31 14.02 -12.88 43.93
CA ALA A 31 14.42 -14.18 44.49
C ALA A 31 13.34 -15.23 44.82
N ASP A 32 13.06 -16.09 43.82
CA ASP A 32 13.04 -17.55 44.00
C ASP A 32 13.61 -18.21 42.72
N PRO A 33 14.49 -19.24 42.79
CA PRO A 33 15.34 -19.66 41.67
C PRO A 33 14.70 -20.68 40.72
N SER A 34 13.39 -20.57 40.43
CA SER A 34 12.67 -21.58 39.63
C SER A 34 12.10 -21.12 38.29
N PHE A 35 12.35 -19.88 37.85
CA PHE A 35 11.93 -19.41 36.52
C PHE A 35 13.14 -19.07 35.63
N THR A 36 13.57 -20.01 34.80
CA THR A 36 14.62 -19.79 33.78
C THR A 36 14.23 -20.16 32.35
N ALA A 37 12.97 -20.46 32.05
CA ALA A 37 12.53 -20.62 30.66
C ALA A 37 11.04 -20.32 30.50
N VAL A 38 10.74 -19.18 29.90
CA VAL A 38 9.44 -18.89 29.29
C VAL A 38 9.64 -19.10 27.79
N SER A 39 9.24 -20.26 27.27
CA SER A 39 9.60 -20.67 25.90
C SER A 39 8.50 -20.48 24.85
N GLU A 40 7.27 -20.12 25.23
CA GLU A 40 6.22 -19.80 24.25
C GLU A 40 5.11 -18.98 24.92
N CYS A 41 5.03 -17.69 24.59
CA CYS A 41 3.91 -16.84 24.99
C CYS A 41 3.03 -16.53 23.78
N HIS A 42 1.72 -16.52 24.00
CA HIS A 42 0.72 -16.17 23.00
C HIS A 42 -0.29 -15.19 23.61
N MET A 43 -1.01 -14.46 22.76
CA MET A 43 -1.92 -13.41 23.21
C MET A 43 -3.38 -13.84 23.04
N HIS A 44 -4.20 -13.51 24.03
CA HIS A 44 -5.65 -13.56 23.95
C HIS A 44 -6.19 -12.16 24.25
N GLY A 45 -6.59 -11.43 23.21
CA GLY A 45 -6.99 -10.03 23.35
C GLY A 45 -5.82 -9.16 23.81
N SER A 46 -5.91 -8.56 25.01
CA SER A 46 -4.88 -7.69 25.59
C SER A 46 -4.02 -8.33 26.67
N SER A 47 -4.24 -9.61 27.00
CA SER A 47 -3.45 -10.35 27.99
C SER A 47 -2.46 -11.31 27.34
N VAL A 48 -1.26 -11.37 27.91
CA VAL A 48 -0.19 -12.27 27.49
C VAL A 48 -0.23 -13.51 28.36
N TYR A 49 -0.39 -14.68 27.73
CA TYR A 49 -0.32 -15.98 28.36
C TYR A 49 1.00 -16.64 27.99
N CYS A 50 1.64 -17.27 28.97
CA CYS A 50 2.89 -17.98 28.78
C CYS A 50 2.77 -19.38 29.37
N ILE A 51 3.32 -20.38 28.67
CA ILE A 51 3.31 -21.76 29.13
C ILE A 51 4.31 -21.90 30.29
N GLY A 52 3.81 -22.29 31.46
CA GLY A 52 4.62 -22.59 32.64
C GLY A 52 5.39 -23.92 32.52
N PRO A 53 6.32 -24.22 33.45
CA PRO A 53 7.08 -25.47 33.44
C PRO A 53 6.22 -26.75 33.57
N ASP A 54 4.99 -26.62 34.05
CA ASP A 54 4.01 -27.71 34.16
C ASP A 54 3.13 -27.88 32.90
N GLY A 55 3.36 -27.05 31.86
CA GLY A 55 2.62 -27.10 30.59
C GLY A 55 1.26 -26.38 30.60
N GLU A 56 0.93 -25.67 31.67
CA GLU A 56 -0.32 -24.91 31.82
C GLU A 56 -0.12 -23.42 31.46
N ASP A 57 -1.12 -22.81 30.84
CA ASP A 57 -1.09 -21.40 30.44
C ASP A 57 -1.31 -20.49 31.66
N VAL A 58 -0.33 -19.63 31.92
CA VAL A 58 -0.37 -18.66 33.02
C VAL A 58 -0.44 -17.25 32.44
N GLU A 59 -1.40 -16.46 32.93
CA GLU A 59 -1.54 -15.05 32.56
C GLU A 59 -0.49 -14.21 33.27
N VAL A 60 0.34 -13.51 32.49
CA VAL A 60 1.41 -12.68 33.03
C VAL A 60 0.91 -11.24 33.18
N LEU A 61 0.77 -10.80 34.43
CA LEU A 61 0.47 -9.41 34.78
C LEU A 61 1.78 -8.62 34.81
N VAL A 62 2.00 -7.76 33.81
CA VAL A 62 3.14 -6.84 33.79
C VAL A 62 2.79 -5.62 34.65
N ASP A 63 3.22 -5.64 35.91
CA ASP A 63 3.10 -4.49 36.81
C ASP A 63 4.34 -3.59 36.64
N GLY A 64 4.11 -2.33 36.27
CA GLY A 64 5.17 -1.36 35.97
C GLY A 64 5.91 -0.96 37.25
N THR A 65 7.11 -1.51 37.46
CA THR A 65 7.93 -1.18 38.64
C THR A 65 8.92 -0.05 38.36
N GLU A 66 8.90 0.90 39.29
CA GLU A 66 9.70 2.13 39.38
C GLU A 66 11.21 1.89 39.49
N GLY A 67 12.00 2.85 38.97
CA GLY A 67 13.45 2.90 39.12
C GLY A 67 14.00 4.30 39.38
N SER A 68 14.21 4.61 40.66
CA SER A 68 15.31 5.40 41.28
C SER A 68 15.64 6.85 40.85
N ALA A 69 15.13 7.80 41.65
CA ALA A 69 15.71 9.03 42.24
C ALA A 69 16.75 9.94 41.50
N THR A 70 16.40 11.24 41.42
CA THR A 70 17.29 12.40 41.69
C THR A 70 16.45 13.58 42.22
N PRO A 71 16.84 14.37 43.25
CA PRO A 71 15.94 15.33 43.89
C PRO A 71 16.04 16.79 43.40
N ALA A 72 14.88 17.46 43.43
CA ALA A 72 14.58 18.92 43.48
C ALA A 72 14.51 19.73 42.16
N PRO A 73 13.76 20.87 42.08
CA PRO A 73 12.90 21.51 43.09
C PRO A 73 11.43 21.71 42.67
N THR A 74 10.63 22.12 43.65
CA THR A 74 9.21 22.53 43.60
C THR A 74 8.89 23.55 42.50
N THR A 75 7.91 23.27 41.64
CA THR A 75 6.98 24.27 41.07
C THR A 75 5.79 23.61 40.35
N GLU A 76 4.60 23.96 40.83
CA GLU A 76 3.33 24.20 40.11
C GLU A 76 2.61 23.03 39.42
N ASP A 77 1.35 22.85 39.84
CA ASP A 77 0.28 22.08 39.20
C ASP A 77 0.31 22.24 37.68
N LYS A 78 0.57 21.16 36.95
CA LYS A 78 0.18 21.01 35.55
C LYS A 78 -0.91 19.93 35.46
N PRO A 79 -1.98 20.14 34.69
CA PRO A 79 -3.02 19.14 34.51
C PRO A 79 -2.42 17.94 33.77
N ASP A 80 -2.85 16.73 34.14
CA ASP A 80 -2.45 15.44 33.54
C ASP A 80 -2.22 15.55 32.02
N GLU A 81 -0.94 15.62 31.63
CA GLU A 81 -0.54 15.84 30.24
C GLU A 81 -0.71 14.51 29.47
N ARG A 82 -1.87 14.33 28.82
CA ARG A 82 -2.09 13.17 27.93
C ARG A 82 -1.15 13.28 26.73
N HIS A 83 -0.32 12.25 26.50
CA HIS A 83 0.59 12.23 25.36
C HIS A 83 -0.09 11.57 24.15
N CYS A 84 -0.68 12.38 23.27
CA CYS A 84 -1.30 11.92 22.03
C CYS A 84 -0.30 11.92 20.87
N HIS A 85 -0.23 10.80 20.15
CA HIS A 85 0.58 10.61 18.96
C HIS A 85 -0.29 10.06 17.81
N PHE A 86 0.13 10.29 16.56
CA PHE A 86 -0.61 9.90 15.37
C PHE A 86 0.12 8.79 14.63
N HIS A 87 -0.61 7.75 14.22
CA HIS A 87 -0.12 6.69 13.33
C HIS A 87 -1.11 6.52 12.19
N ALA A 88 -0.66 6.65 10.94
CA ALA A 88 -1.51 6.42 9.77
C ALA A 88 -2.87 7.11 9.90
N GLY A 89 -2.88 8.41 10.17
CA GLY A 89 -4.14 9.16 10.28
C GLY A 89 -5.02 8.87 11.53
N VAL A 90 -4.60 8.02 12.47
CA VAL A 90 -5.34 7.70 13.70
C VAL A 90 -4.59 8.20 14.93
N GLU A 91 -5.31 8.80 15.89
CA GLU A 91 -4.75 9.33 17.12
C GLU A 91 -4.76 8.30 18.25
N HIS A 92 -3.60 8.12 18.88
CA HIS A 92 -3.38 7.28 20.04
C HIS A 92 -2.89 8.15 21.20
N CYS A 93 -3.65 8.22 22.28
CA CYS A 93 -3.26 8.94 23.49
C CYS A 93 -2.80 7.95 24.55
N VAL A 94 -1.61 8.18 25.10
CA VAL A 94 -1.04 7.40 26.21
C VAL A 94 -0.82 8.35 27.38
N GLY A 95 -1.32 7.99 28.56
CA GLY A 95 -1.18 8.79 29.79
C GLY A 95 -2.51 9.39 30.28
N GLY A 96 -2.80 9.12 31.55
CA GLY A 96 -3.94 9.57 32.33
C GLY A 96 -3.99 8.69 33.58
N GLY A 97 -3.84 9.30 34.77
CA GLY A 97 -3.73 8.58 36.04
C GLY A 97 -4.86 7.56 36.25
N SER A 98 -4.50 6.46 36.90
CA SER A 98 -5.25 5.21 37.09
C SER A 98 -6.58 5.31 37.87
N ASP A 99 -7.15 6.49 38.12
CA ASP A 99 -8.31 6.65 39.01
C ASP A 99 -9.37 7.64 38.49
N SER A 100 -9.78 7.49 37.23
CA SER A 100 -11.09 8.01 36.82
C SER A 100 -11.71 7.12 35.76
N HIS A 101 -12.94 6.65 36.04
CA HIS A 101 -13.89 6.05 35.11
C HIS A 101 -13.48 6.09 33.64
N GLU A 102 -13.22 4.92 33.06
CA GLU A 102 -13.47 4.57 31.66
C GLU A 102 -13.71 5.81 30.78
N SER A 103 -12.63 6.54 30.46
CA SER A 103 -12.75 7.72 29.62
C SER A 103 -13.02 7.23 28.20
N LYS A 104 -14.28 6.93 27.91
CA LYS A 104 -14.76 6.68 26.56
C LYS A 104 -14.18 7.76 25.68
N ARG A 105 -13.30 7.38 24.74
CA ARG A 105 -12.87 8.30 23.69
C ARG A 105 -14.15 8.90 23.10
N SER A 106 -14.26 10.23 23.07
CA SER A 106 -15.45 10.84 22.52
C SER A 106 -15.44 10.63 21.00
N CYS A 107 -16.36 9.80 20.51
CA CYS A 107 -16.60 9.63 19.06
C CYS A 107 -17.24 10.88 18.40
N SER A 108 -17.45 11.93 19.20
CA SER A 108 -17.85 13.25 18.75
C SER A 108 -16.72 13.95 17.98
N ARG A 109 -17.12 14.82 17.04
CA ARG A 109 -16.18 15.63 16.27
C ARG A 109 -15.28 16.44 17.20
N THR A 110 -13.97 16.32 17.04
CA THR A 110 -12.99 17.20 17.70
C THR A 110 -12.82 18.45 16.85
N ASP A 111 -13.20 19.61 17.39
CA ASP A 111 -12.90 20.89 16.77
C ASP A 111 -11.42 21.24 16.98
N ARG A 112 -10.74 21.54 15.90
CA ARG A 112 -9.34 21.97 15.89
C ARG A 112 -9.23 23.28 15.15
N ASP A 113 -8.34 24.14 15.60
CA ASP A 113 -7.91 25.28 14.81
C ASP A 113 -6.97 24.77 13.73
N TYR A 114 -7.36 25.01 12.48
CA TYR A 114 -6.63 24.56 11.31
C TYR A 114 -5.99 25.75 10.61
N ASN A 115 -4.68 25.70 10.42
CA ASN A 115 -3.96 26.68 9.60
C ASN A 115 -4.23 26.47 8.09
N ILE A 116 -5.38 26.97 7.62
CA ILE A 116 -5.80 26.88 6.21
C ILE A 116 -4.75 27.38 5.21
N PRO A 117 -4.03 28.51 5.43
CA PRO A 117 -3.03 28.99 4.47
C PRO A 117 -1.89 27.99 4.23
N VAL A 118 -1.44 27.29 5.27
CA VAL A 118 -0.37 26.28 5.15
C VAL A 118 -0.87 25.06 4.38
N ARG A 119 -2.12 24.65 4.59
CA ARG A 119 -2.77 23.54 3.87
C ARG A 119 -2.92 23.86 2.38
N ILE A 120 -3.28 25.09 2.04
CA ILE A 120 -3.33 25.58 0.65
C ILE A 120 -1.92 25.61 0.05
N GLY A 121 -0.92 26.10 0.78
CA GLY A 121 0.48 26.08 0.32
C GLY A 121 0.99 24.67 0.00
N LEU A 122 0.67 23.70 0.87
CA LEU A 122 1.02 22.30 0.68
C LEU A 122 0.35 21.67 -0.54
N LEU A 123 -0.89 22.05 -0.86
CA LEU A 123 -1.60 21.55 -2.04
C LEU A 123 -0.79 21.81 -3.32
N PHE A 124 -0.24 23.02 -3.46
CA PHE A 124 0.63 23.35 -4.59
C PHE A 124 1.96 22.60 -4.57
N ALA A 125 2.55 22.41 -3.38
CA ALA A 125 3.77 21.63 -3.25
C ALA A 125 3.55 20.18 -3.72
N ILE A 126 2.48 19.53 -3.26
CA ILE A 126 2.11 18.15 -3.65
C ILE A 126 1.83 18.07 -5.14
N LEU A 127 1.11 19.04 -5.72
CA LEU A 127 0.84 19.09 -7.16
C LEU A 127 2.14 19.14 -7.98
N VAL A 128 3.10 19.98 -7.57
CA VAL A 128 4.38 20.09 -8.28
C VAL A 128 5.19 18.80 -8.13
N THR A 129 5.28 18.24 -6.92
CA THR A 129 6.10 17.06 -6.66
C THR A 129 5.51 15.81 -7.30
N SER A 130 4.18 15.66 -7.33
CA SER A 130 3.48 14.56 -8.01
C SER A 130 3.71 14.61 -9.52
N PHE A 131 3.56 15.82 -10.11
CA PHE A 131 3.80 16.05 -11.53
C PHE A 131 5.24 15.75 -11.91
N VAL A 132 6.21 16.25 -11.13
CA VAL A 132 7.64 15.98 -11.36
C VAL A 132 7.93 14.48 -11.24
N GLY A 133 7.41 13.82 -10.19
CA GLY A 133 7.61 12.40 -9.95
C GLY A 133 7.16 11.52 -11.11
N VAL A 134 5.98 11.80 -11.67
CA VAL A 134 5.41 10.98 -12.77
C VAL A 134 5.96 11.34 -14.15
N VAL A 135 6.26 12.63 -14.42
CA VAL A 135 6.72 13.08 -15.74
C VAL A 135 8.20 12.78 -15.95
N ILE A 136 9.04 12.79 -14.91
CA ILE A 136 10.48 12.53 -15.05
C ILE A 136 10.74 11.19 -15.76
N PRO A 137 10.22 10.03 -15.31
CA PRO A 137 10.49 8.77 -15.98
C PRO A 137 9.97 8.73 -17.43
N ILE A 138 8.82 9.35 -17.70
CA ILE A 138 8.18 9.40 -19.03
C ILE A 138 9.04 10.19 -20.03
N VAL A 139 9.60 11.32 -19.61
CA VAL A 139 10.44 12.18 -20.46
C VAL A 139 11.87 11.63 -20.54
N LEU A 140 12.38 11.06 -19.46
CA LEU A 140 13.72 10.48 -19.39
C LEU A 140 13.87 9.27 -20.32
N ASP A 141 12.81 8.48 -20.43
CA ASP A 141 12.76 7.25 -21.22
C ASP A 141 13.18 7.39 -22.70
N PRO A 142 12.63 8.32 -23.50
CA PRO A 142 13.10 8.55 -24.87
C PRO A 142 14.44 9.31 -24.96
N LEU A 143 14.90 9.94 -23.87
CA LEU A 143 16.11 10.76 -23.87
C LEU A 143 17.38 9.96 -23.52
N LEU A 144 17.25 8.85 -22.80
CA LEU A 144 18.41 8.05 -22.38
C LEU A 144 18.91 7.14 -23.52
N PRO A 145 20.20 7.23 -23.92
CA PRO A 145 20.77 6.27 -24.87
C PRO A 145 20.85 4.86 -24.25
N ALA A 146 20.77 3.82 -25.09
CA ALA A 146 20.65 2.41 -24.71
C ALA A 146 21.61 1.91 -23.61
N ARG A 147 22.81 2.50 -23.52
CA ARG A 147 23.81 2.23 -22.46
C ARG A 147 23.34 2.55 -21.03
N PHE A 148 22.35 3.44 -20.87
CA PHE A 148 21.75 3.80 -19.59
C PHE A 148 20.43 3.08 -19.33
N GLY A 149 20.04 2.10 -20.17
CA GLY A 149 18.84 1.28 -19.95
C GLY A 149 18.84 0.58 -18.58
N ILE A 150 20.03 0.29 -18.03
CA ILE A 150 20.19 -0.27 -16.68
C ILE A 150 19.61 0.65 -15.61
N ILE A 151 19.77 1.97 -15.74
CA ILE A 151 19.22 2.95 -14.79
C ILE A 151 17.70 2.94 -14.85
N PHE A 152 17.13 2.84 -16.06
CA PHE A 152 15.69 2.77 -16.24
C PHE A 152 15.11 1.47 -15.66
N VAL A 153 15.77 0.32 -15.87
CA VAL A 153 15.38 -0.96 -15.26
C VAL A 153 15.45 -0.89 -13.73
N ALA A 154 16.53 -0.33 -13.17
CA ALA A 154 16.66 -0.16 -11.72
C ALA A 154 15.57 0.76 -11.15
N LEU A 155 15.24 1.85 -11.84
CA LEU A 155 14.17 2.78 -11.45
C LEU A 155 12.79 2.12 -11.51
N LYS A 156 12.52 1.34 -12.56
CA LYS A 156 11.29 0.57 -12.73
C LYS A 156 11.11 -0.46 -11.61
N GLN A 157 12.18 -1.15 -11.23
CA GLN A 157 12.15 -2.12 -10.13
C GLN A 157 12.05 -1.46 -8.75
N PHE A 158 12.73 -0.33 -8.56
CA PHE A 158 12.53 0.52 -7.37
C PHE A 158 11.06 0.92 -7.22
N GLY A 159 10.42 1.34 -8.32
CA GLY A 159 8.98 1.62 -8.34
C GLY A 159 8.10 0.43 -7.96
N THR A 160 8.44 -0.79 -8.42
CA THR A 160 7.74 -2.01 -7.98
C THR A 160 7.80 -2.19 -6.46
N GLY A 161 8.98 -1.99 -5.87
CA GLY A 161 9.15 -2.07 -4.41
C GLY A 161 8.32 -1.02 -3.65
N VAL A 162 8.28 0.21 -4.17
CA VAL A 162 7.45 1.30 -3.64
C VAL A 162 5.99 0.90 -3.59
N ILE A 163 5.41 0.43 -4.71
CA ILE A 163 3.99 0.05 -4.79
C ILE A 163 3.64 -1.13 -3.87
N ILE A 164 4.51 -2.14 -3.80
CA ILE A 164 4.30 -3.29 -2.91
C ILE A 164 4.31 -2.85 -1.44
N SER A 165 5.28 -2.03 -1.04
CA SER A 165 5.34 -1.50 0.33
C SER A 165 4.14 -0.61 0.64
N THR A 166 3.73 0.25 -0.29
CA THR A 166 2.51 1.05 -0.17
C THR A 166 1.30 0.16 0.14
N ALA A 167 1.09 -0.91 -0.64
CA ALA A 167 -0.06 -1.80 -0.45
C ALA A 167 -0.11 -2.47 0.93
N PHE A 168 1.02 -3.03 1.39
CA PHE A 168 1.07 -3.80 2.64
C PHE A 168 1.30 -2.95 3.90
N VAL A 169 2.18 -1.97 3.84
CA VAL A 169 2.58 -1.20 5.02
C VAL A 169 1.63 -0.04 5.25
N HIS A 170 1.15 0.62 4.19
CA HIS A 170 0.34 1.84 4.33
C HIS A 170 -1.14 1.55 4.20
N LEU A 171 -1.62 1.05 3.06
CA LEU A 171 -3.06 0.93 2.82
C LEU A 171 -3.70 -0.14 3.70
N PHE A 172 -3.08 -1.32 3.77
CA PHE A 172 -3.57 -2.41 4.62
C PHE A 172 -3.59 -1.98 6.09
N THR A 173 -2.49 -1.43 6.60
CA THR A 173 -2.40 -1.00 8.01
C THR A 173 -3.34 0.15 8.32
N HIS A 174 -3.45 1.15 7.44
CA HIS A 174 -4.38 2.27 7.61
C HIS A 174 -5.82 1.76 7.69
N SER A 175 -6.21 0.88 6.77
CA SER A 175 -7.53 0.26 6.80
C SER A 175 -7.78 -0.56 8.07
N TYR A 176 -6.80 -1.35 8.50
CA TYR A 176 -6.87 -2.11 9.75
C TYR A 176 -7.14 -1.20 10.95
N LEU A 177 -6.36 -0.12 11.10
CA LEU A 177 -6.53 0.83 12.21
C LEU A 177 -7.88 1.57 12.19
N MET A 178 -8.47 1.80 11.01
CA MET A 178 -9.82 2.38 10.88
C MET A 178 -10.90 1.38 11.32
N PHE A 179 -10.76 0.09 11.02
CA PHE A 179 -11.72 -0.95 11.40
C PHE A 179 -11.62 -1.37 12.87
N THR A 180 -10.43 -1.28 13.47
CA THR A 180 -10.23 -1.57 14.91
C THR A 180 -10.43 -0.34 15.81
N ASN A 181 -11.00 0.73 15.27
CA ASN A 181 -11.25 1.94 16.04
C ASN A 181 -12.35 1.70 17.10
N GLU A 182 -12.15 2.17 18.33
CA GLU A 182 -13.09 2.00 19.45
C GLU A 182 -14.50 2.58 19.18
N CYS A 183 -14.62 3.54 18.25
CA CYS A 183 -15.90 4.12 17.84
C CYS A 183 -16.72 3.22 16.90
N LEU A 184 -16.14 2.09 16.47
CA LEU A 184 -16.73 1.17 15.51
C LEU A 184 -16.74 -0.25 16.11
N SER A 185 -17.94 -0.78 16.35
CA SER A 185 -18.12 -2.16 16.81
C SER A 185 -18.35 -3.07 15.61
N LEU A 186 -17.32 -3.79 15.20
CA LEU A 186 -17.40 -4.82 14.17
C LEU A 186 -17.17 -6.19 14.81
N GLU A 187 -18.04 -7.15 14.48
CA GLU A 187 -17.98 -8.51 15.05
C GLU A 187 -16.90 -9.37 14.36
N TYR A 188 -16.51 -9.03 13.13
CA TYR A 188 -15.55 -9.78 12.35
C TYR A 188 -14.17 -9.08 12.33
N GLU A 189 -13.18 -9.68 12.98
CA GLU A 189 -11.81 -9.12 13.07
C GLU A 189 -11.09 -9.11 11.71
N GLY A 190 -11.42 -10.07 10.83
CA GLY A 190 -10.76 -10.24 9.53
C GLY A 190 -11.26 -9.33 8.41
N ILE A 191 -12.00 -8.25 8.71
CA ILE A 191 -12.65 -7.41 7.67
C ILE A 191 -11.64 -6.80 6.71
N THR A 192 -10.52 -6.26 7.21
CA THR A 192 -9.46 -5.67 6.37
C THR A 192 -8.96 -6.70 5.36
N ALA A 193 -8.56 -7.87 5.84
CA ALA A 193 -8.02 -8.93 4.99
C ALA A 193 -9.06 -9.45 3.99
N ALA A 194 -10.33 -9.57 4.40
CA ALA A 194 -11.41 -9.99 3.51
C ALA A 194 -11.64 -9.00 2.36
N ILE A 195 -11.60 -7.69 2.63
CA ILE A 195 -11.75 -6.66 1.60
C ILE A 195 -10.52 -6.60 0.69
N VAL A 196 -9.31 -6.77 1.25
CA VAL A 196 -8.06 -6.87 0.47
C VAL A 196 -8.14 -8.07 -0.50
N MET A 197 -8.62 -9.22 -0.03
CA MET A 197 -8.84 -10.40 -0.87
C MET A 197 -9.86 -10.13 -1.98
N ALA A 198 -10.91 -9.36 -1.70
CA ALA A 198 -11.85 -8.92 -2.71
C ALA A 198 -11.18 -8.03 -3.77
N GLY A 199 -10.32 -7.09 -3.36
CA GLY A 199 -9.52 -6.24 -4.26
C GLY A 199 -8.60 -7.08 -5.18
N ILE A 200 -7.88 -8.03 -4.61
CA ILE A 200 -7.02 -8.98 -5.36
C ILE A 200 -7.85 -9.74 -6.40
N PHE A 201 -9.01 -10.29 -5.99
CA PHE A 201 -9.87 -11.05 -6.89
C PHE A 201 -10.48 -10.20 -7.99
N LEU A 202 -10.87 -8.96 -7.69
CA LEU A 202 -11.39 -8.02 -8.69
C LEU A 202 -10.33 -7.65 -9.73
N SER A 203 -9.09 -7.37 -9.30
CA SER A 203 -7.98 -7.13 -10.23
C SER A 203 -7.68 -8.35 -11.11
N PHE A 204 -7.63 -9.54 -10.50
CA PHE A 204 -7.51 -10.79 -11.26
C PHE A 204 -8.63 -10.95 -12.29
N ALA A 205 -9.89 -10.70 -11.89
CA ALA A 205 -11.03 -10.84 -12.78
C ALA A 205 -10.95 -9.86 -13.97
N VAL A 206 -10.52 -8.61 -13.72
CA VAL A 206 -10.30 -7.61 -14.77
C VAL A 206 -9.20 -8.07 -15.73
N ASP A 207 -8.06 -8.52 -15.23
CA ASP A 207 -6.96 -8.99 -16.09
C ASP A 207 -7.34 -10.24 -16.87
N TYR A 208 -7.99 -11.21 -16.22
CA TYR A 208 -8.47 -12.43 -16.87
C TYR A 208 -9.47 -12.15 -17.99
N VAL A 209 -10.49 -11.33 -17.70
CA VAL A 209 -11.50 -10.95 -18.69
C VAL A 209 -10.86 -10.17 -19.83
N SER A 210 -9.95 -9.24 -19.53
CA SER A 210 -9.23 -8.47 -20.54
C SER A 210 -8.45 -9.39 -21.48
N HIS A 211 -7.68 -10.35 -20.95
CA HIS A 211 -6.99 -11.34 -21.78
C HIS A 211 -7.94 -12.21 -22.61
N ARG A 212 -9.07 -12.62 -22.04
CA ARG A 212 -10.04 -13.49 -22.73
C ARG A 212 -10.75 -12.75 -23.86
N LEU A 213 -11.20 -11.52 -23.62
CA LEU A 213 -11.84 -10.67 -24.62
C LEU A 213 -10.87 -10.39 -25.76
N SER A 214 -9.59 -10.18 -25.48
CA SER A 214 -8.57 -9.93 -26.49
C SER A 214 -8.29 -11.13 -27.38
N LYS A 215 -8.22 -12.34 -26.79
CA LYS A 215 -8.12 -13.58 -27.56
C LYS A 215 -9.35 -13.80 -28.44
N MET A 216 -10.55 -13.56 -27.89
CA MET A 216 -11.80 -13.66 -28.64
C MET A 216 -11.85 -12.65 -29.80
N ALA A 217 -11.51 -11.39 -29.52
CA ALA A 217 -11.49 -10.33 -30.51
C ALA A 217 -10.51 -10.64 -31.66
N ALA A 218 -9.32 -11.16 -31.37
CA ALA A 218 -8.36 -11.58 -32.38
C ALA A 218 -8.91 -12.70 -33.29
N THR A 219 -9.71 -13.63 -32.74
CA THR A 219 -10.35 -14.69 -33.54
C THR A 219 -11.53 -14.20 -34.38
N THR A 220 -12.28 -13.19 -33.89
CA THR A 220 -13.50 -12.70 -34.56
C THR A 220 -13.22 -11.60 -35.57
N TRP A 221 -12.34 -10.65 -35.25
CA TRP A 221 -12.09 -9.43 -36.03
C TRP A 221 -10.77 -9.50 -36.81
N GLY A 222 -10.07 -10.63 -36.74
CA GLY A 222 -8.78 -10.87 -37.38
C GLY A 222 -7.59 -10.38 -36.56
N PRO A 223 -6.36 -10.74 -36.97
CA PRO A 223 -5.12 -10.48 -36.23
C PRO A 223 -4.72 -9.00 -36.09
N GLY A 224 -5.53 -8.06 -36.60
CA GLY A 224 -5.31 -6.61 -36.48
C GLY A 224 -5.94 -5.95 -35.24
N ALA A 225 -6.71 -6.68 -34.44
CA ALA A 225 -7.25 -6.16 -33.17
C ALA A 225 -6.11 -6.05 -32.13
N SER A 226 -5.47 -4.88 -32.09
CA SER A 226 -4.35 -4.60 -31.17
C SER A 226 -4.83 -4.53 -29.72
N TYR A 227 -4.41 -5.48 -28.89
CA TYR A 227 -4.60 -5.45 -27.44
C TYR A 227 -3.28 -5.09 -26.75
N ASN A 228 -3.28 -3.98 -26.02
CA ASN A 228 -2.14 -3.55 -25.22
C ASN A 228 -2.35 -3.99 -23.76
N GLY A 229 -1.86 -5.19 -23.42
CA GLY A 229 -1.93 -5.71 -22.04
C GLY A 229 -1.32 -4.75 -21.02
N ASP A 230 -0.17 -4.15 -21.35
CA ASP A 230 0.50 -3.17 -20.48
C ASP A 230 -0.36 -1.94 -20.20
N PHE A 231 -1.18 -1.52 -21.16
CA PHE A 231 -2.11 -0.41 -20.95
C PHE A 231 -3.20 -0.78 -19.94
N VAL A 232 -3.75 -1.99 -20.02
CA VAL A 232 -4.74 -2.48 -19.05
C VAL A 232 -4.13 -2.57 -17.66
N THR A 233 -2.94 -3.17 -17.53
CA THR A 233 -2.22 -3.26 -16.25
C THR A 233 -2.00 -1.87 -15.63
N VAL A 234 -1.59 -0.88 -16.44
CA VAL A 234 -1.39 0.49 -15.95
C VAL A 234 -2.71 1.16 -15.57
N MET A 235 -3.79 0.92 -16.30
CA MET A 235 -5.13 1.42 -15.92
C MET A 235 -5.61 0.82 -14.58
N VAL A 236 -5.36 -0.47 -14.34
CA VAL A 236 -5.70 -1.12 -13.06
C VAL A 236 -4.82 -0.58 -11.93
N LEU A 237 -3.52 -0.38 -12.18
CA LEU A 237 -2.60 0.27 -11.24
C LEU A 237 -3.10 1.66 -10.87
N GLU A 238 -3.40 2.48 -11.88
CA GLU A 238 -3.82 3.87 -11.73
C GLU A 238 -5.15 3.96 -10.98
N ALA A 239 -6.10 3.05 -11.23
CA ALA A 239 -7.35 2.98 -10.47
C ALA A 239 -7.10 2.75 -8.97
N GLY A 240 -6.22 1.80 -8.61
CA GLY A 240 -5.86 1.54 -7.20
C GLY A 240 -5.16 2.73 -6.54
N ILE A 241 -4.24 3.38 -7.26
CA ILE A 241 -3.52 4.56 -6.77
C ILE A 241 -4.46 5.77 -6.62
N ILE A 242 -5.41 5.99 -7.55
CA ILE A 242 -6.34 7.13 -7.53
C ILE A 242 -7.20 7.13 -6.26
N PHE A 243 -7.80 5.99 -5.92
CA PHE A 243 -8.65 5.91 -4.72
C PHE A 243 -7.86 6.24 -3.46
N HIS A 244 -6.69 5.61 -3.30
CA HIS A 244 -5.82 5.85 -2.16
C HIS A 244 -5.32 7.30 -2.09
N SER A 245 -4.85 7.86 -3.20
CA SER A 245 -4.30 9.22 -3.29
C SER A 245 -5.35 10.29 -2.96
N LEU A 246 -6.61 10.07 -3.33
CA LEU A 246 -7.71 10.95 -2.96
C LEU A 246 -7.92 10.94 -1.44
N LEU A 247 -7.90 9.76 -0.82
CA LEU A 247 -8.08 9.59 0.62
C LEU A 247 -6.92 10.17 1.43
N ILE A 248 -5.66 9.99 0.99
CA ILE A 248 -4.51 10.64 1.60
C ILE A 248 -4.69 12.16 1.58
N GLY A 249 -5.05 12.73 0.42
CA GLY A 249 -5.26 14.17 0.29
C GLY A 249 -6.31 14.70 1.27
N LEU A 250 -7.44 14.01 1.39
CA LEU A 250 -8.48 14.31 2.37
C LEU A 250 -7.95 14.19 3.81
N ALA A 251 -7.29 13.09 4.14
CA ALA A 251 -6.84 12.75 5.48
C ALA A 251 -5.74 13.70 5.98
N LEU A 252 -4.83 14.11 5.10
CA LEU A 252 -3.76 15.06 5.39
C LEU A 252 -4.31 16.42 5.82
N VAL A 253 -5.34 16.91 5.14
CA VAL A 253 -5.95 18.20 5.45
C VAL A 253 -6.78 18.16 6.73
N VAL A 254 -7.27 16.99 7.16
CA VAL A 254 -8.00 16.83 8.42
C VAL A 254 -7.06 16.52 9.61
N ALA A 255 -5.77 16.22 9.36
CA ALA A 255 -4.79 16.00 10.42
C ALA A 255 -4.58 17.26 11.27
N GLY A 256 -4.35 17.09 12.58
CA GLY A 256 -4.13 18.21 13.50
C GLY A 256 -2.83 18.97 13.22
N ASP A 257 -2.80 20.27 13.55
CA ASP A 257 -1.70 21.17 13.22
C ASP A 257 -0.35 20.78 13.86
N SER A 258 -0.36 20.12 15.02
CA SER A 258 0.85 19.68 15.75
C SER A 258 1.74 18.71 14.95
N PHE A 259 1.14 17.84 14.15
CA PHE A 259 1.86 16.85 13.33
C PHE A 259 1.76 17.13 11.83
N PHE A 260 1.00 18.16 11.45
CA PHE A 260 0.71 18.47 10.06
C PHE A 260 1.98 18.65 9.23
N ILE A 261 2.98 19.39 9.72
CA ILE A 261 4.22 19.64 8.97
C ILE A 261 5.01 18.34 8.74
N THR A 262 5.14 17.49 9.75
CA THR A 262 5.83 16.20 9.63
C THR A 262 5.13 15.30 8.62
N LEU A 263 3.80 15.13 8.76
CA LEU A 263 2.98 14.37 7.82
C LEU A 263 3.09 14.93 6.40
N SER A 264 3.09 16.26 6.26
CA SER A 264 3.19 16.94 4.97
C SER A 264 4.50 16.61 4.24
N ILE A 265 5.63 16.67 4.96
CA ILE A 265 6.95 16.35 4.40
C ILE A 265 6.98 14.89 3.94
N VAL A 266 6.47 13.99 4.78
CA VAL A 266 6.41 12.56 4.48
C VAL A 266 5.56 12.31 3.24
N ILE A 267 4.35 12.86 3.17
CA ILE A 267 3.44 12.68 2.02
C ILE A 267 4.02 13.25 0.72
N ILE A 268 4.80 14.33 0.76
CA ILE A 268 5.51 14.83 -0.42
C ILE A 268 6.44 13.75 -1.00
N PHE A 269 7.22 13.08 -0.14
CA PHE A 269 8.10 12.00 -0.57
C PHE A 269 7.32 10.78 -1.07
N TYR A 270 6.24 10.39 -0.38
CA TYR A 270 5.34 9.32 -0.85
C TYR A 270 4.86 9.57 -2.27
N GLN A 271 4.23 10.73 -2.48
CA GLN A 271 3.63 11.08 -3.75
C GLN A 271 4.67 11.15 -4.87
N MET A 272 5.89 11.60 -4.55
CA MET A 272 6.99 11.60 -5.52
C MET A 272 7.42 10.18 -5.88
N PHE A 273 7.61 9.27 -4.91
CA PHE A 273 8.06 7.91 -5.19
C PHE A 273 7.00 7.06 -5.89
N GLU A 274 5.73 7.19 -5.49
CA GLU A 274 4.61 6.56 -6.20
C GLU A 274 4.47 7.11 -7.63
N GLY A 275 4.71 8.41 -7.82
CA GLY A 275 4.75 9.04 -9.13
C GLY A 275 5.87 8.47 -10.01
N ILE A 276 7.07 8.31 -9.45
CA ILE A 276 8.20 7.68 -10.16
C ILE A 276 7.86 6.25 -10.57
N ALA A 277 7.24 5.48 -9.65
CA ALA A 277 6.82 4.11 -9.92
C ALA A 277 5.82 4.04 -11.08
N LEU A 278 4.74 4.81 -11.01
CA LEU A 278 3.72 4.88 -12.06
C LEU A 278 4.29 5.42 -13.38
N GLY A 279 5.08 6.49 -13.33
CA GLY A 279 5.70 7.11 -14.49
C GLY A 279 6.61 6.15 -15.25
N SER A 280 7.38 5.32 -14.54
CA SER A 280 8.24 4.30 -15.15
C SER A 280 7.44 3.22 -15.89
N ARG A 281 6.23 2.90 -15.42
CA ARG A 281 5.31 1.96 -16.07
C ARG A 281 4.62 2.59 -17.28
N ILE A 282 4.13 3.83 -17.14
CA ILE A 282 3.54 4.60 -18.25
C ILE A 282 4.55 4.74 -19.40
N ALA A 283 5.81 5.01 -19.08
CA ALA A 283 6.89 5.14 -20.06
C ALA A 283 7.09 3.87 -20.91
N SER A 284 6.88 2.69 -20.32
CA SER A 284 7.05 1.40 -21.01
C SER A 284 5.89 1.01 -21.93
N ILE A 285 4.72 1.65 -21.83
CA ILE A 285 3.54 1.34 -22.66
C ILE A 285 3.85 1.59 -24.14
N GLY A 286 3.68 0.58 -25.00
CA GLY A 286 3.77 0.74 -26.46
C GLY A 286 5.18 0.60 -27.03
N ARG A 287 6.19 0.29 -26.22
CA ARG A 287 7.47 -0.20 -26.73
C ARG A 287 7.33 -1.69 -27.05
N ALA A 288 7.06 -2.02 -28.31
CA ALA A 288 7.35 -3.36 -28.81
C ALA A 288 8.87 -3.58 -28.69
N MET A 289 9.29 -4.37 -27.70
CA MET A 289 10.67 -4.85 -27.66
C MET A 289 10.98 -5.57 -28.98
N PRO A 290 12.14 -5.31 -29.61
CA PRO A 290 12.57 -6.09 -30.75
C PRO A 290 12.78 -7.52 -30.26
N ARG A 291 11.80 -8.39 -30.54
CA ARG A 291 11.94 -9.85 -30.42
C ARG A 291 13.24 -10.21 -31.13
N HIS A 292 14.27 -10.59 -30.37
CA HIS A 292 15.32 -11.43 -30.91
C HIS A 292 14.66 -12.78 -31.15
N GLY A 293 14.19 -12.97 -32.38
CA GLY A 293 13.45 -14.14 -32.79
C GLY A 293 14.27 -15.40 -32.52
N HIS A 294 13.67 -16.33 -31.79
CA HIS A 294 14.05 -17.73 -31.92
C HIS A 294 13.95 -18.11 -33.39
N HIS A 295 15.08 -18.54 -33.95
CA HIS A 295 15.18 -19.18 -35.26
C HIS A 295 14.20 -20.37 -35.32
N HIS A 296 13.02 -20.16 -35.90
CA HIS A 296 12.23 -21.23 -36.47
C HIS A 296 12.28 -21.11 -37.99
N HIS A 297 12.90 -22.11 -38.57
CA HIS A 297 13.23 -22.29 -39.97
C HIS A 297 11.97 -22.54 -40.82
N LEU A 298 11.18 -21.50 -41.13
CA LEU A 298 10.11 -21.56 -42.12
C LEU A 298 10.05 -20.22 -42.88
N THR A 299 10.44 -20.24 -44.15
CA THR A 299 10.30 -19.12 -45.11
C THR A 299 8.85 -18.62 -45.16
N PRO A 300 8.63 -17.29 -45.23
CA PRO A 300 8.08 -16.76 -46.47
C PRO A 300 8.71 -15.43 -46.91
N SER A 301 8.78 -15.28 -48.22
CA SER A 301 9.18 -14.12 -48.99
C SER A 301 8.52 -12.79 -48.56
N SER A 302 9.33 -11.81 -48.18
CA SER A 302 9.02 -10.39 -48.32
C SER A 302 10.23 -9.68 -48.93
N GLU A 303 10.02 -9.10 -50.11
CA GLU A 303 11.02 -8.39 -50.89
C GLU A 303 11.53 -7.16 -50.11
N ILE A 304 12.84 -7.12 -49.86
CA ILE A 304 13.54 -5.93 -49.39
C ILE A 304 13.86 -5.07 -50.62
N ASN A 305 13.10 -3.99 -50.81
CA ASN A 305 13.42 -2.99 -51.84
C ASN A 305 14.43 -1.99 -51.27
N ILE A 306 15.71 -2.18 -51.61
CA ILE A 306 16.79 -1.24 -51.30
C ILE A 306 16.89 -0.24 -52.45
N ASN A 307 16.32 0.96 -52.29
CA ASN A 307 16.71 2.10 -53.12
C ASN A 307 17.87 2.81 -52.43
N SER A 308 19.07 2.61 -52.98
CA SER A 308 20.27 3.37 -52.63
C SER A 308 20.18 4.72 -53.32
N ASP A 309 19.87 5.79 -52.58
CA ASP A 309 20.13 7.14 -53.07
C ASP A 309 21.58 7.53 -52.75
N SER A 310 22.24 8.10 -53.74
CA SER A 310 23.68 8.35 -53.85
C SER A 310 24.21 9.49 -52.96
N SER A 311 23.52 9.80 -51.86
CA SER A 311 23.73 11.02 -51.09
C SER A 311 24.07 10.78 -49.61
N GLY A 312 24.80 9.70 -49.28
CA GLY A 312 25.68 9.61 -48.08
C GLY A 312 25.09 10.02 -46.72
N ARG A 313 23.77 9.97 -46.53
CA ARG A 313 23.11 10.37 -45.28
C ARG A 313 22.28 9.21 -44.76
N PHE A 314 22.77 8.59 -43.68
CA PHE A 314 22.05 7.56 -42.93
C PHE A 314 20.84 8.19 -42.23
N SER A 315 19.69 8.17 -42.89
CA SER A 315 18.41 8.51 -42.27
C SER A 315 17.94 7.31 -41.45
N ILE A 316 18.19 7.35 -40.13
CA ILE A 316 17.43 6.54 -39.18
C ILE A 316 15.97 6.92 -39.37
N LEU A 317 15.20 6.03 -39.99
CA LEU A 317 13.75 6.05 -39.97
C LEU A 317 13.34 5.96 -38.50
N LYS A 318 13.10 7.12 -37.90
CA LYS A 318 12.37 7.26 -36.64
C LYS A 318 11.04 6.58 -36.87
N ALA A 319 10.83 5.42 -36.23
CA ALA A 319 9.52 4.80 -36.14
C ALA A 319 8.56 5.91 -35.70
N THR A 320 7.57 6.19 -36.53
CA THR A 320 6.51 7.13 -36.22
C THR A 320 5.73 6.56 -35.05
N ASP A 321 6.10 6.95 -33.83
CA ASP A 321 5.23 6.86 -32.67
C ASP A 321 3.91 7.55 -33.07
N GLU A 322 2.82 6.79 -33.00
CA GLU A 322 1.49 7.34 -33.23
C GLU A 322 1.23 8.49 -32.23
N PRO A 323 0.85 9.71 -32.67
CA PRO A 323 0.72 10.91 -31.80
C PRO A 323 -0.30 10.75 -30.65
N THR A 324 -1.14 9.72 -30.72
CA THR A 324 -2.12 9.32 -29.70
C THR A 324 -1.46 8.74 -28.43
N THR A 325 -0.29 8.10 -28.53
CA THR A 325 0.36 7.43 -27.39
C THR A 325 1.00 8.39 -26.38
N THR A 326 1.71 9.43 -26.84
CA THR A 326 2.35 10.39 -25.90
C THR A 326 1.30 11.23 -25.16
N THR A 327 0.23 11.62 -25.87
CA THR A 327 -0.88 12.35 -25.26
C THR A 327 -1.60 11.50 -24.22
N ALA A 328 -1.85 10.22 -24.49
CA ALA A 328 -2.44 9.30 -23.52
C ALA A 328 -1.55 9.12 -22.28
N ARG A 329 -0.23 8.93 -22.45
CA ARG A 329 0.75 8.85 -21.35
C ARG A 329 0.70 10.10 -20.46
N MET A 330 0.62 11.29 -21.06
CA MET A 330 0.53 12.55 -20.33
C MET A 330 -0.81 12.76 -19.65
N MET A 331 -1.92 12.27 -20.22
CA MET A 331 -3.23 12.32 -19.57
C MET A 331 -3.28 11.45 -18.31
N MET A 332 -2.74 10.22 -18.38
CA MET A 332 -2.61 9.34 -17.19
C MET A 332 -1.71 9.98 -16.12
N ALA A 333 -0.56 10.54 -16.54
CA ALA A 333 0.33 11.27 -15.64
C ALA A 333 -0.37 12.46 -14.95
N LEU A 334 -1.19 13.21 -15.70
CA LEU A 334 -1.95 14.34 -15.16
C LEU A 334 -3.04 13.90 -14.19
N ALA A 335 -3.73 12.80 -14.46
CA ALA A 335 -4.76 12.25 -13.57
C ALA A 335 -4.17 11.89 -12.20
N PHE A 336 -3.01 11.23 -12.17
CA PHE A 336 -2.24 10.99 -10.95
C PHE A 336 -1.78 12.28 -10.26
N ALA A 337 -1.30 13.28 -11.01
CA ALA A 337 -0.80 14.50 -10.40
C ALA A 337 -1.89 15.34 -9.71
N LEU A 338 -3.12 15.30 -10.26
CA LEU A 338 -4.26 16.10 -9.78
C LEU A 338 -5.09 15.45 -8.68
N VAL A 339 -5.10 14.12 -8.55
CA VAL A 339 -6.00 13.43 -7.63
C VAL A 339 -5.78 13.82 -6.16
N THR A 340 -4.53 13.90 -5.70
CA THR A 340 -4.23 14.25 -4.30
C THR A 340 -4.58 15.72 -3.99
N PRO A 341 -4.21 16.71 -4.84
CA PRO A 341 -4.71 18.08 -4.69
C PRO A 341 -6.24 18.19 -4.67
N VAL A 342 -6.95 17.39 -5.48
CA VAL A 342 -8.42 17.34 -5.45
C VAL A 342 -8.92 16.80 -4.11
N GLY A 343 -8.34 15.71 -3.60
CA GLY A 343 -8.65 15.17 -2.27
C GLY A 343 -8.42 16.21 -1.16
N MET A 344 -7.32 16.96 -1.23
CA MET A 344 -7.02 18.05 -0.30
C MET A 344 -8.05 19.18 -0.40
N ALA A 345 -8.41 19.60 -1.61
CA ALA A 345 -9.39 20.66 -1.83
C ALA A 345 -10.77 20.28 -1.26
N ILE A 346 -11.19 19.02 -1.47
CA ILE A 346 -12.40 18.47 -0.83
C ILE A 346 -12.25 18.53 0.69
N GLY A 347 -11.12 18.07 1.23
CA GLY A 347 -10.80 18.10 2.67
C GLY A 347 -10.89 19.49 3.28
N ILE A 348 -10.38 20.52 2.60
CA ILE A 348 -10.49 21.92 3.04
C ILE A 348 -11.97 22.34 3.07
N GLY A 349 -12.73 21.98 2.04
CA GLY A 349 -14.16 22.31 1.94
C GLY A 349 -15.04 21.66 3.02
N VAL A 350 -14.71 20.43 3.43
CA VAL A 350 -15.48 19.69 4.45
C VAL A 350 -14.90 19.78 5.86
N LEU A 351 -13.79 20.50 6.06
CA LEU A 351 -12.98 20.48 7.28
C LEU A 351 -13.76 20.75 8.57
N HIS A 352 -14.74 21.66 8.53
CA HIS A 352 -15.58 22.02 9.67
C HIS A 352 -16.78 21.09 9.89
N ARG A 353 -17.01 20.12 9.01
CA ARG A 353 -18.13 19.17 9.08
C ARG A 353 -17.69 17.73 9.18
N PHE A 354 -16.44 17.46 8.83
CA PHE A 354 -15.89 16.11 8.79
C PHE A 354 -15.64 15.59 10.21
N ASN A 355 -16.24 14.45 10.53
CA ASN A 355 -15.96 13.71 11.76
C ASN A 355 -15.25 12.40 11.40
N ARG A 356 -13.94 12.33 11.64
CA ARG A 356 -13.14 11.12 11.36
C ARG A 356 -13.56 9.92 12.21
N ASN A 357 -14.13 10.17 13.40
CA ASN A 357 -14.56 9.12 14.32
C ASN A 357 -16.01 8.66 14.07
N ASP A 358 -16.66 9.19 13.04
CA ASP A 358 -18.01 8.73 12.68
C ASP A 358 -17.94 7.31 12.07
N PRO A 359 -18.76 6.35 12.53
CA PRO A 359 -18.73 4.98 12.05
C PRO A 359 -18.87 4.86 10.53
N SER A 360 -19.69 5.70 9.88
CA SER A 360 -19.87 5.64 8.43
C SER A 360 -18.62 6.12 7.68
N THR A 361 -17.92 7.10 8.25
CA THR A 361 -16.64 7.60 7.70
C THR A 361 -15.54 6.56 7.85
N LEU A 362 -15.42 5.93 9.02
CA LEU A 362 -14.45 4.86 9.27
C LEU A 362 -14.66 3.67 8.32
N ILE A 363 -15.91 3.21 8.16
CA ILE A 363 -16.24 2.12 7.25
C ILE A 363 -15.91 2.51 5.80
N ALA A 364 -16.28 3.72 5.37
CA ALA A 364 -16.04 4.15 4.00
C ALA A 364 -14.54 4.27 3.67
N LEU A 365 -13.78 4.98 4.51
CA LEU A 365 -12.33 5.15 4.32
C LEU A 365 -11.59 3.81 4.41
N GLY A 366 -11.88 3.03 5.46
CA GLY A 366 -11.26 1.72 5.67
C GLY A 366 -11.54 0.76 4.52
N THR A 367 -12.76 0.72 3.99
CA THR A 367 -13.12 -0.15 2.86
C THR A 367 -12.40 0.25 1.58
N LEU A 368 -12.36 1.56 1.27
CA LEU A 368 -11.70 2.07 0.07
C LEU A 368 -10.19 1.83 0.10
N ASP A 369 -9.53 2.01 1.26
CA ASP A 369 -8.10 1.73 1.40
C ASP A 369 -7.79 0.23 1.35
N ALA A 370 -8.57 -0.63 2.01
CA ALA A 370 -8.37 -2.09 1.91
C ALA A 370 -8.58 -2.60 0.48
N LEU A 371 -9.59 -2.09 -0.22
CA LEU A 371 -9.84 -2.47 -1.61
C LEU A 371 -8.66 -2.06 -2.49
N SER A 372 -8.18 -0.82 -2.31
CA SER A 372 -7.03 -0.28 -3.03
C SER A 372 -5.74 -1.06 -2.70
N ALA A 373 -5.55 -1.47 -1.44
CA ALA A 373 -4.44 -2.35 -1.04
C ALA A 373 -4.47 -3.66 -1.83
N GLY A 374 -5.63 -4.31 -1.92
CA GLY A 374 -5.79 -5.54 -2.70
C GLY A 374 -5.44 -5.38 -4.17
N ILE A 375 -5.89 -4.27 -4.79
CA ILE A 375 -5.56 -3.94 -6.18
C ILE A 375 -4.04 -3.77 -6.36
N LEU A 376 -3.40 -2.99 -5.49
CA LEU A 376 -1.95 -2.75 -5.55
C LEU A 376 -1.12 -3.99 -5.22
N VAL A 377 -1.60 -4.89 -4.36
CA VAL A 377 -0.95 -6.19 -4.11
C VAL A 377 -0.93 -7.03 -5.39
N TRP A 378 -2.09 -7.15 -6.06
CA TRP A 378 -2.16 -7.91 -7.32
C TRP A 378 -1.23 -7.32 -8.37
N VAL A 379 -1.34 -6.00 -8.62
CA VAL A 379 -0.51 -5.34 -9.63
C VAL A 379 0.97 -5.38 -9.26
N GLY A 380 1.33 -5.10 -8.01
CA GLY A 380 2.71 -5.08 -7.56
C GLY A 380 3.38 -6.46 -7.63
N ILE A 381 2.71 -7.51 -7.16
CA ILE A 381 3.30 -8.86 -7.11
C ILE A 381 3.22 -9.56 -8.46
N VAL A 382 2.02 -9.63 -9.06
CA VAL A 382 1.79 -10.45 -10.26
C VAL A 382 2.23 -9.70 -11.51
N GLU A 383 1.73 -8.49 -11.67
CA GLU A 383 1.82 -7.76 -12.93
C GLU A 383 3.16 -7.01 -13.10
N MET A 384 3.77 -6.59 -11.99
CA MET A 384 5.03 -5.85 -11.97
C MET A 384 6.21 -6.77 -11.62
N TRP A 385 6.19 -7.41 -10.45
CA TRP A 385 7.32 -8.24 -10.01
C TRP A 385 7.42 -9.54 -10.81
N ALA A 386 6.42 -10.42 -10.73
CA ALA A 386 6.50 -11.74 -11.35
C ALA A 386 6.63 -11.65 -12.87
N ARG A 387 5.89 -10.74 -13.53
CA ARG A 387 6.03 -10.53 -14.98
C ARG A 387 7.43 -10.09 -15.39
N ASP A 388 7.98 -9.03 -14.78
CA ASP A 388 9.29 -8.52 -15.18
C ASP A 388 10.42 -9.53 -14.96
N TRP A 389 10.29 -10.40 -13.95
CA TRP A 389 11.34 -11.34 -13.53
C TRP A 389 11.20 -12.75 -14.09
N MET A 390 9.97 -13.22 -14.33
CA MET A 390 9.70 -14.63 -14.65
C MET A 390 8.97 -14.84 -15.98
N TYR A 391 8.14 -13.90 -16.43
CA TYR A 391 7.24 -14.12 -17.58
C TYR A 391 7.48 -13.09 -18.70
N ASP A 392 8.22 -13.48 -19.73
CA ASP A 392 8.54 -12.67 -20.93
C ASP A 392 9.11 -11.28 -20.61
N GLY A 393 9.64 -11.07 -19.39
CA GLY A 393 10.16 -9.81 -18.90
C GLY A 393 11.63 -9.58 -19.21
N GLU A 394 12.04 -8.30 -19.21
CA GLU A 394 13.41 -7.84 -19.52
C GLU A 394 14.50 -8.50 -18.65
N LEU A 395 14.17 -9.00 -17.45
CA LEU A 395 15.14 -9.57 -16.53
C LEU A 395 15.36 -11.07 -16.71
N VAL A 396 14.50 -11.78 -17.45
CA VAL A 396 14.63 -13.22 -17.68
C VAL A 396 15.92 -13.53 -18.45
N GLU A 397 16.26 -12.67 -19.41
CA GLU A 397 17.46 -12.80 -20.26
C GLU A 397 18.61 -11.88 -19.80
N ALA A 398 18.44 -11.12 -18.72
CA ALA A 398 19.42 -10.12 -18.29
C ALA A 398 20.67 -10.75 -17.66
N GLY A 399 21.82 -10.12 -17.90
CA GLY A 399 23.07 -10.52 -17.25
C GLY A 399 23.05 -10.25 -15.73
N ALA A 400 23.83 -11.02 -14.99
CA ALA A 400 23.82 -11.04 -13.51
C ALA A 400 23.94 -9.66 -12.84
N VAL A 401 24.69 -8.73 -13.43
CA VAL A 401 24.85 -7.36 -12.91
C VAL A 401 23.54 -6.59 -12.96
N VAL A 402 22.80 -6.67 -14.07
CA VAL A 402 21.52 -5.98 -14.24
C VAL A 402 20.48 -6.56 -13.29
N THR A 403 20.43 -7.89 -13.16
CA THR A 403 19.54 -8.59 -12.22
C THR A 403 19.82 -8.20 -10.77
N TRP A 404 21.10 -8.11 -10.37
CA TRP A 404 21.47 -7.66 -9.03
C TRP A 404 21.08 -6.20 -8.76
N LEU A 405 21.35 -5.30 -9.70
CA LEU A 405 20.98 -3.88 -9.57
C LEU A 405 19.46 -3.70 -9.52
N ALA A 406 18.73 -4.46 -10.33
CA ALA A 406 17.27 -4.52 -10.31
C ALA A 406 16.73 -5.02 -8.97
N GLY A 407 17.27 -6.13 -8.45
CA GLY A 407 16.89 -6.68 -7.16
C GLY A 407 17.18 -5.73 -6.01
N PHE A 408 18.34 -5.06 -6.04
CA PHE A 408 18.68 -4.02 -5.08
C PHE A 408 17.69 -2.85 -5.17
N GLY A 409 17.36 -2.36 -6.37
CA GLY A 409 16.37 -1.31 -6.57
C GLY A 409 15.01 -1.67 -5.97
N LEU A 410 14.52 -2.88 -6.26
CA LEU A 410 13.26 -3.41 -5.72
C LEU A 410 13.25 -3.42 -4.19
N VAL A 411 14.28 -3.97 -3.55
CA VAL A 411 14.36 -4.01 -2.08
C VAL A 411 14.52 -2.62 -1.49
N ALA A 412 15.31 -1.75 -2.12
CA ALA A 412 15.48 -0.36 -1.68
C ALA A 412 14.16 0.41 -1.72
N GLY A 413 13.34 0.22 -2.77
CA GLY A 413 12.01 0.81 -2.87
C GLY A 413 11.09 0.36 -1.73
N MET A 414 11.07 -0.94 -1.43
CA MET A 414 10.30 -1.48 -0.31
C MET A 414 10.76 -0.89 1.03
N ALA A 415 12.06 -0.94 1.31
CA ALA A 415 12.62 -0.48 2.57
C ALA A 415 12.39 1.02 2.79
N LEU A 416 12.56 1.82 1.73
CA LEU A 416 12.35 3.27 1.80
C LEU A 416 10.89 3.61 2.10
N MET A 417 9.94 3.03 1.37
CA MET A 417 8.52 3.33 1.61
C MET A 417 8.05 2.81 2.97
N SER A 418 8.54 1.66 3.42
CA SER A 418 8.24 1.15 4.74
C SER A 418 8.80 2.06 5.84
N PHE A 419 10.00 2.62 5.65
CA PHE A 419 10.61 3.55 6.59
C PHE A 419 9.82 4.86 6.69
N LEU A 420 9.37 5.41 5.56
CA LEU A 420 8.53 6.60 5.58
C LEU A 420 7.19 6.34 6.30
N GLY A 421 6.69 5.10 6.26
CA GLY A 421 5.53 4.60 7.03
C GLY A 421 5.57 4.81 8.51
N LYS A 422 6.77 4.87 9.10
CA LYS A 422 6.90 5.13 10.53
C LYS A 422 6.34 6.51 10.91
N TRP A 423 6.37 7.45 9.98
CA TRP A 423 6.06 8.86 10.20
C TRP A 423 4.80 9.33 9.46
N ALA A 424 4.20 8.46 8.64
CA ALA A 424 2.91 8.68 7.98
C ALA A 424 1.76 8.16 8.86
#